data_AF-A0ABC8BWL2-F1
#
_entry.id   AF-A0ABC8BWL2-F1
#
_cell.length_a   1.000
_cell.length_b   1.000
_cell.length_c   1.000
_cell.angle_alpha   90.00
_cell.angle_beta   90.00
_cell.angle_gamma   90.00
#
_symmetry.space_group_name_H-M   'P 1'
#
loop_
_entity.id
_entity.type
_entity.pdbx_description
1 polymer ?
#
loop_
_entity_poly.entity_id
_entity_poly.type
_entity_poly.pdbx_seq_one_letter_code
_entity_poly.pdbx_strand_id
1 'polypeptide(L)'
;MARNLWIGKPGLLREISQAARSWDRSPDLNVTEFRSLEGQSTLVAPPLTTRRMKLSFEWLEPEDAQHLVRLARRVSGPGMLGRNTYAGGSAVVLDPVSVNLLDPLQAAGQSRHIRGGDHWFTATGDITLRPSSGDVFTGDCKDATSALGWRHGTWTGWPVAPGMNVSWMVPPEWDPALSTAQLDWKALDGSYLSTAMASGTVVSGTAPAEAAFVTPVGRPGATGATALAGACLTIGETPFAYALGDGCPPMAVTGLTDTPAPRLPYRNIGIDLVEVRGAAN
;
A
#
# COMPACT_ATOMS: atom_id res chain seq x y z
N MET A 1 -19.47 -6.50 5.71
CA MET A 1 -19.76 -5.60 4.57
C MET A 1 -18.76 -5.90 3.47
N ALA A 2 -19.19 -5.97 2.21
CA ALA A 2 -18.24 -6.07 1.10
C ALA A 2 -17.46 -4.75 1.01
N ARG A 3 -16.13 -4.82 0.93
CA ARG A 3 -15.26 -3.65 0.82
C ARG A 3 -15.31 -3.14 -0.62
N ASN A 4 -15.43 -1.82 -0.78
CA ASN A 4 -15.40 -1.18 -2.09
C ASN A 4 -13.96 -0.94 -2.53
N LEU A 5 -13.74 -0.98 -3.84
CA LEU A 5 -12.44 -0.65 -4.43
C LEU A 5 -12.21 0.85 -4.34
N TRP A 6 -11.00 1.25 -3.92
CA TRP A 6 -10.57 2.64 -4.12
C TRP A 6 -9.48 2.70 -5.17
N ILE A 7 -9.67 3.59 -6.15
CA ILE A 7 -8.73 3.73 -7.26
C ILE A 7 -8.64 5.19 -7.69
N GLY A 8 -7.43 5.63 -8.05
CA GLY A 8 -7.21 7.00 -8.50
C GLY A 8 -5.76 7.40 -8.46
N LYS A 9 -5.51 8.70 -8.36
CA LYS A 9 -4.18 9.25 -8.08
C LYS A 9 -4.04 9.50 -6.59
N PRO A 10 -2.82 9.57 -6.03
CA PRO A 10 -2.64 10.04 -4.66
C PRO A 10 -3.35 11.38 -4.44
N GLY A 11 -4.08 11.50 -3.33
CA GLY A 11 -4.92 12.67 -3.01
C GLY A 11 -6.20 12.82 -3.85
N LEU A 12 -6.43 11.95 -4.85
CA LEU A 12 -7.62 11.91 -5.70
C LEU A 12 -8.21 10.50 -5.78
N LEU A 13 -8.09 9.74 -4.69
CA LEU A 13 -8.71 8.44 -4.56
C LEU A 13 -10.23 8.59 -4.54
N ARG A 14 -10.91 7.76 -5.32
CA ARG A 14 -12.37 7.66 -5.32
C ARG A 14 -12.77 6.24 -5.02
N GLU A 15 -13.80 6.10 -4.19
CA GLU A 15 -14.48 4.84 -3.93
C GLU A 15 -15.31 4.47 -5.15
N ILE A 16 -15.10 3.27 -5.69
CA ILE A 16 -16.00 2.68 -6.67
C ILE A 16 -17.07 1.94 -5.88
N SER A 17 -18.25 2.55 -5.83
CA SER A 17 -19.40 2.09 -5.05
C SER A 17 -19.87 0.68 -5.42
N GLN A 18 -19.54 0.25 -6.63
CA GLN A 18 -19.91 -1.05 -7.18
C GLN A 18 -18.72 -2.02 -7.21
N ALA A 19 -18.94 -3.23 -6.72
CA ALA A 19 -17.98 -4.32 -6.85
C ALA A 19 -17.74 -4.70 -8.32
N ALA A 20 -16.50 -5.04 -8.66
CA ALA A 20 -16.17 -5.57 -9.98
C ALA A 20 -16.88 -6.91 -10.23
N ARG A 21 -17.41 -7.11 -11.44
CA ARG A 21 -17.97 -8.38 -11.91
C ARG A 21 -16.89 -9.46 -11.98
N SER A 22 -15.69 -9.09 -12.42
CA SER A 22 -14.53 -9.99 -12.47
C SER A 22 -13.31 -9.31 -11.88
N TRP A 23 -12.60 -10.06 -11.05
CA TRP A 23 -11.37 -9.63 -10.39
C TRP A 23 -10.28 -10.67 -10.64
N ASP A 24 -9.32 -10.36 -11.50
CA ASP A 24 -8.15 -11.22 -11.71
C ASP A 24 -6.89 -10.56 -11.16
N ARG A 25 -6.25 -11.25 -10.20
CA ARG A 25 -5.03 -10.85 -9.50
C ARG A 25 -3.88 -11.85 -9.69
N SER A 26 -4.02 -12.78 -10.63
CA SER A 26 -3.12 -13.91 -10.76
C SER A 26 -1.69 -13.41 -10.99
N PRO A 27 -0.75 -13.71 -10.08
CA PRO A 27 0.63 -13.31 -10.28
C PRO A 27 1.20 -14.12 -11.44
N ASP A 28 1.78 -13.44 -12.42
CA ASP A 28 2.68 -14.10 -13.35
C ASP A 28 3.95 -14.43 -12.55
N LEU A 29 4.14 -15.71 -12.22
CA LEU A 29 5.29 -16.14 -11.43
C LEU A 29 6.62 -15.94 -12.18
N ASN A 30 6.57 -15.62 -13.49
CA ASN A 30 7.72 -15.37 -14.35
C ASN A 30 8.81 -16.45 -14.21
N VAL A 31 8.40 -17.68 -13.91
CA VAL A 31 9.31 -18.82 -13.75
C VAL A 31 9.79 -19.20 -15.14
N THR A 32 11.10 -19.06 -15.36
CA THR A 32 11.72 -19.51 -16.60
C THR A 32 12.42 -20.84 -16.35
N GLU A 33 12.10 -21.84 -17.16
CA GLU A 33 12.78 -23.14 -17.16
C GLU A 33 13.80 -23.19 -18.30
N PHE A 34 15.06 -23.47 -17.95
CA PHE A 34 16.09 -23.80 -18.92
C PHE A 34 16.42 -25.28 -18.81
N ARG A 35 16.18 -26.03 -19.87
CA ARG A 35 16.58 -27.44 -19.95
C ARG A 35 17.93 -27.53 -20.67
N SER A 36 18.95 -27.98 -19.95
CA SER A 36 20.26 -28.28 -20.54
C SER A 36 20.21 -29.51 -21.44
N LEU A 37 21.19 -29.64 -22.35
CA LEU A 37 21.33 -30.81 -23.23
C LEU A 37 21.51 -32.14 -22.46
N GLU A 38 21.98 -32.08 -21.22
CA GLU A 38 22.16 -33.23 -20.33
C GLU A 38 20.88 -33.61 -19.53
N GLY A 39 19.75 -32.94 -19.80
CA GLY A 39 18.46 -33.26 -19.19
C GLY A 39 18.21 -32.60 -17.83
N GLN A 40 19.14 -31.80 -17.31
CA GLN A 40 18.92 -31.01 -16.09
C GLN A 40 18.06 -29.77 -16.39
N SER A 41 17.04 -29.54 -15.56
CA SER A 41 16.23 -28.31 -15.57
C SER A 41 16.76 -27.32 -14.53
N THR A 42 17.01 -26.09 -14.96
CA THR A 42 17.29 -24.95 -14.07
C THR A 42 16.08 -24.04 -14.09
N LEU A 43 15.52 -23.76 -12.92
CA LEU A 43 14.41 -22.82 -12.74
C LEU A 43 14.95 -21.50 -12.20
N VAL A 44 14.57 -20.40 -12.83
CA VAL A 44 14.81 -19.05 -12.31
C VAL A 44 13.47 -18.42 -11.98
N ALA A 45 13.28 -18.07 -10.70
CA ALA A 45 12.11 -17.37 -10.20
C ALA A 45 12.57 -16.03 -9.59
N PRO A 46 12.17 -14.87 -10.13
CA PRO A 46 12.51 -13.60 -9.53
C PRO A 46 11.84 -13.45 -8.15
N PRO A 47 12.53 -12.87 -7.16
CA PRO A 47 12.05 -12.84 -5.78
C PRO A 47 10.83 -11.94 -5.56
N LEU A 48 10.49 -11.09 -6.53
CA LEU A 48 9.22 -10.38 -6.58
C LEU A 48 8.78 -10.30 -8.04
N THR A 49 7.54 -10.66 -8.34
CA THR A 49 6.97 -10.56 -9.70
C THR A 49 6.09 -9.32 -9.82
N THR A 50 5.98 -8.78 -11.03
CA THR A 50 5.13 -7.61 -11.30
C THR A 50 3.66 -8.01 -11.20
N ARG A 51 2.90 -7.35 -10.32
CA ARG A 51 1.45 -7.59 -10.22
C ARG A 51 0.73 -7.10 -11.47
N ARG A 52 -0.18 -7.92 -11.97
CA ARG A 52 -1.18 -7.54 -12.96
C ARG A 52 -2.56 -7.63 -12.34
N MET A 53 -3.42 -6.70 -12.69
CA MET A 53 -4.80 -6.68 -12.21
C MET A 53 -5.73 -6.37 -13.36
N LYS A 54 -6.76 -7.19 -13.53
CA LYS A 54 -7.84 -6.93 -14.48
C LYS A 54 -9.15 -6.81 -13.74
N LEU A 55 -9.81 -5.68 -13.93
CA LEU A 55 -11.08 -5.37 -13.30
C LEU A 55 -12.11 -5.13 -14.38
N SER A 56 -13.26 -5.80 -14.28
CA SER A 56 -14.40 -5.53 -15.16
C SER A 56 -15.61 -5.17 -14.32
N PHE A 57 -16.30 -4.11 -14.70
CA PHE A 57 -17.51 -3.61 -14.07
C PHE A 57 -18.63 -3.56 -15.09
N GLU A 58 -19.86 -3.82 -14.64
CA GLU A 58 -21.05 -3.71 -15.46
C GLU A 58 -21.98 -2.70 -14.85
N TRP A 59 -22.73 -1.95 -15.65
CA TRP A 59 -23.74 -1.02 -15.13
C TRP A 59 -23.17 0.06 -14.19
N LEU A 60 -21.91 0.48 -14.36
CA LEU A 60 -21.35 1.55 -13.55
C LEU A 60 -22.12 2.85 -13.76
N GLU A 61 -22.31 3.56 -12.66
CA GLU A 61 -22.85 4.91 -12.69
C GLU A 61 -21.94 5.84 -13.50
N PRO A 62 -22.51 6.87 -14.16
CA PRO A 62 -21.76 7.76 -15.05
C PRO A 62 -20.54 8.40 -14.40
N GLU A 63 -20.60 8.74 -13.11
CA GLU A 63 -19.49 9.37 -12.41
C GLU A 63 -18.31 8.41 -12.21
N ASP A 64 -18.56 7.21 -11.70
CA ASP A 64 -17.53 6.19 -11.48
C ASP A 64 -16.94 5.73 -12.83
N ALA A 65 -17.77 5.57 -13.85
CA ALA A 65 -17.31 5.26 -15.19
C ALA A 65 -16.44 6.40 -15.79
N GLN A 66 -16.82 7.67 -15.61
CA GLN A 66 -16.02 8.80 -16.07
C GLN A 66 -14.68 8.89 -15.35
N HIS A 67 -14.66 8.63 -14.03
CA HIS A 67 -13.43 8.61 -13.24
C HIS A 67 -12.44 7.57 -13.77
N LEU A 68 -12.89 6.33 -13.99
CA LEU A 68 -12.06 5.26 -14.54
C LEU A 68 -11.55 5.57 -15.96
N VAL A 69 -12.42 6.13 -16.82
CA VAL A 69 -12.03 6.53 -18.18
C VAL A 69 -11.01 7.67 -18.17
N ARG A 70 -11.18 8.67 -17.30
CA ARG A 70 -10.20 9.76 -17.14
C ARG A 70 -8.85 9.23 -16.64
N LEU A 71 -8.87 8.34 -15.65
CA LEU A 71 -7.68 7.70 -15.13
C LEU A 71 -6.94 6.92 -16.24
N ALA A 72 -7.66 6.09 -16.99
CA ALA A 72 -7.09 5.29 -18.07
C ALA A 72 -6.54 6.13 -19.22
N ARG A 73 -7.25 7.21 -19.59
CA ARG A 73 -6.82 8.15 -20.65
C ARG A 73 -5.82 9.19 -20.16
N ARG A 74 -5.46 9.19 -18.87
CA ARG A 74 -4.54 10.16 -18.24
C ARG A 74 -4.99 11.61 -18.44
N VAL A 75 -6.30 11.83 -18.43
CA VAL A 75 -6.87 13.17 -18.62
C VAL A 75 -6.82 13.91 -17.29
N SER A 76 -6.05 15.01 -17.26
CA SER A 76 -5.96 15.92 -16.11
C SER A 76 -7.14 16.88 -16.10
N GLY A 77 -7.52 17.36 -14.91
CA GLY A 77 -8.42 18.49 -14.75
C GLY A 77 -9.48 18.30 -13.66
N PRO A 78 -10.40 19.28 -13.52
CA PRO A 78 -11.43 19.29 -12.47
C PRO A 78 -12.34 18.05 -12.46
N GLY A 79 -12.34 17.25 -13.52
CA GLY A 79 -13.08 15.99 -13.57
C GLY A 79 -12.53 14.87 -12.69
N MET A 80 -11.32 15.00 -12.13
CA MET A 80 -10.76 14.09 -11.13
C MET A 80 -10.96 14.68 -9.73
N LEU A 81 -12.22 14.76 -9.26
CA LEU A 81 -12.61 15.34 -7.96
C LEU A 81 -12.33 16.86 -7.78
N GLY A 82 -12.44 17.65 -8.85
CA GLY A 82 -12.42 19.12 -8.78
C GLY A 82 -11.02 19.75 -8.73
N ARG A 83 -9.94 18.97 -8.79
CA ARG A 83 -8.56 19.49 -8.64
C ARG A 83 -7.78 19.45 -9.96
N ASN A 84 -7.02 20.50 -10.23
CA ASN A 84 -6.14 20.59 -11.39
C ASN A 84 -4.77 19.95 -11.09
N THR A 85 -4.76 18.65 -10.83
CA THR A 85 -3.53 17.88 -10.57
C THR A 85 -3.08 17.18 -11.86
N TYR A 86 -1.78 17.17 -12.13
CA TYR A 86 -1.20 16.46 -13.27
C TYR A 86 -1.58 14.98 -13.26
N ALA A 87 -2.16 14.48 -14.35
CA ALA A 87 -2.63 13.10 -14.49
C ALA A 87 -1.59 12.12 -15.06
N GLY A 88 -0.35 12.56 -15.32
CA GLY A 88 0.76 11.62 -15.50
C GLY A 88 1.13 10.93 -14.18
N GLY A 89 1.98 9.90 -14.24
CA GLY A 89 2.41 9.10 -13.09
C GLY A 89 1.51 7.90 -12.76
N SER A 90 1.88 7.17 -11.71
CA SER A 90 1.21 5.92 -11.32
C SER A 90 -0.16 6.16 -10.64
N ALA A 91 -1.08 5.24 -10.84
CA ALA A 91 -2.33 5.11 -10.12
C ALA A 91 -2.12 4.34 -8.80
N VAL A 92 -2.99 4.63 -7.84
CA VAL A 92 -3.15 3.88 -6.59
C VAL A 92 -4.37 2.98 -6.76
N VAL A 93 -4.24 1.74 -6.29
CA VAL A 93 -5.37 0.82 -6.14
C VAL A 93 -5.32 0.27 -4.71
N LEU A 94 -6.35 0.56 -3.93
CA LEU A 94 -6.56 -0.07 -2.63
C LEU A 94 -7.57 -1.21 -2.84
N ASP A 95 -7.01 -2.42 -2.91
CA ASP A 95 -7.78 -3.64 -3.16
C ASP A 95 -8.59 -4.00 -1.88
N PRO A 96 -9.92 -4.20 -1.98
CA PRO A 96 -10.77 -4.60 -0.87
C PRO A 96 -10.38 -5.95 -0.26
N VAL A 97 -9.64 -6.79 -0.98
CA VAL A 97 -9.16 -8.09 -0.51
C VAL A 97 -7.79 -7.97 0.17
N SER A 98 -7.09 -6.83 0.06
CA SER A 98 -5.82 -6.62 0.75
C SER A 98 -6.02 -6.64 2.26
N VAL A 99 -5.24 -7.48 2.93
CA VAL A 99 -5.25 -7.65 4.38
C VAL A 99 -4.18 -6.78 5.02
N ASN A 100 -3.02 -6.61 4.38
CA ASN A 100 -1.93 -5.78 4.90
C ASN A 100 -1.30 -4.96 3.76
N LEU A 101 -1.29 -3.64 3.88
CA LEU A 101 -0.78 -2.74 2.85
C LEU A 101 0.74 -2.64 2.82
N LEU A 102 1.44 -3.22 3.80
CA LEU A 102 2.90 -3.33 3.78
C LEU A 102 3.37 -4.26 2.66
N ASP A 103 4.58 -4.04 2.14
CA ASP A 103 5.24 -5.00 1.25
C ASP A 103 5.41 -6.37 1.95
N PRO A 104 5.30 -7.52 1.25
CA PRO A 104 5.45 -8.83 1.86
C PRO A 104 6.72 -8.99 2.71
N LEU A 105 7.87 -8.49 2.22
CA LEU A 105 9.13 -8.56 2.96
C LEU A 105 9.10 -7.62 4.17
N GLN A 106 8.59 -6.40 4.00
CA GLN A 106 8.45 -5.44 5.09
C GLN A 106 7.54 -5.98 6.21
N ALA A 107 6.41 -6.60 5.88
CA ALA A 107 5.50 -7.25 6.83
C ALA A 107 6.18 -8.41 7.57
N ALA A 108 7.02 -9.18 6.87
CA ALA A 108 7.83 -10.25 7.45
C ALA A 108 9.05 -9.75 8.25
N GLY A 109 9.27 -8.44 8.35
CA GLY A 109 10.45 -7.87 9.00
C GLY A 109 11.74 -8.09 8.20
N GLN A 110 11.65 -8.37 6.90
CA GLN A 110 12.78 -8.63 6.01
C GLN A 110 13.08 -7.40 5.14
N SER A 111 14.30 -7.29 4.64
CA SER A 111 14.72 -6.23 3.71
C SER A 111 15.82 -6.73 2.79
N ARG A 112 15.89 -6.16 1.58
CA ARG A 112 16.98 -6.41 0.64
C ARG A 112 18.15 -5.46 0.84
N HIS A 113 17.91 -4.35 1.55
CA HIS A 113 18.93 -3.39 1.89
C HIS A 113 19.62 -3.81 3.19
N ILE A 114 20.96 -3.86 3.20
CA ILE A 114 21.75 -4.33 4.37
C ILE A 114 21.47 -3.56 5.68
N ARG A 115 20.93 -2.33 5.57
CA ARG A 115 20.53 -1.49 6.71
C ARG A 115 19.01 -1.31 6.87
N GLY A 116 18.17 -2.03 6.11
CA GLY A 116 16.71 -1.90 6.21
C GLY A 116 16.12 -0.57 5.70
N GLY A 117 16.93 0.30 5.08
CA GLY A 117 16.53 1.68 4.72
C GLY A 117 15.52 1.79 3.57
N ASP A 118 15.26 0.68 2.87
CA ASP A 118 14.16 0.54 1.91
C ASP A 118 12.79 0.44 2.60
N HIS A 119 12.74 -0.12 3.81
CA HIS A 119 11.49 -0.42 4.52
C HIS A 119 11.28 0.40 5.80
N TRP A 120 12.33 0.88 6.43
CA TRP A 120 12.22 1.62 7.68
C TRP A 120 13.10 2.87 7.69
N PHE A 121 12.73 3.81 8.54
CA PHE A 121 13.53 5.00 8.82
C PHE A 121 13.38 5.40 10.27
N THR A 122 14.41 6.04 10.83
CA THR A 122 14.34 6.60 12.18
C THR A 122 13.46 7.86 12.13
N ALA A 123 12.30 7.81 12.77
CA ALA A 123 11.38 8.94 12.87
C ALA A 123 11.78 9.89 14.01
N THR A 124 12.31 9.35 15.11
CA THR A 124 12.82 10.11 16.25
C THR A 124 13.87 9.27 17.00
N GLY A 125 14.82 9.93 17.64
CA GLY A 125 15.85 9.28 18.46
C GLY A 125 16.94 8.61 17.64
N ASP A 126 17.58 7.61 18.24
CA ASP A 126 18.64 6.81 17.62
C ASP A 126 18.24 5.32 17.61
N ILE A 127 18.18 4.76 16.41
CA ILE A 127 17.83 3.37 16.14
C ILE A 127 18.81 2.85 15.11
N THR A 128 19.48 1.74 15.45
CA THR A 128 20.30 1.01 14.49
C THR A 128 19.55 -0.21 13.99
N LEU A 129 19.28 -0.27 12.70
CA LEU A 129 18.64 -1.41 12.04
C LEU A 129 19.69 -2.44 11.63
N ARG A 130 19.49 -3.71 11.99
CA ARG A 130 20.39 -4.82 11.63
C ARG A 130 19.60 -6.09 11.34
N PRO A 131 20.04 -6.93 10.40
CA PRO A 131 19.52 -8.29 10.31
C PRO A 131 19.91 -9.07 11.58
N SER A 132 18.96 -9.82 12.11
CA SER A 132 19.18 -10.85 13.13
C SER A 132 19.37 -12.22 12.44
N SER A 133 19.53 -13.29 13.22
CA SER A 133 19.61 -14.65 12.66
C SER A 133 18.33 -14.99 11.89
N GLY A 134 18.44 -15.31 10.59
CA GLY A 134 17.30 -15.73 9.76
C GLY A 134 16.61 -14.61 8.98
N ASP A 135 17.36 -13.60 8.52
CA ASP A 135 16.94 -12.48 7.65
C ASP A 135 15.89 -11.52 8.22
N VAL A 136 15.40 -11.76 9.44
CA VAL A 136 14.51 -10.84 10.16
C VAL A 136 15.30 -9.68 10.75
N PHE A 137 14.88 -8.46 10.48
CA PHE A 137 15.50 -7.26 11.02
C PHE A 137 15.04 -6.97 12.44
N THR A 138 15.99 -6.44 13.22
CA THR A 138 15.75 -5.83 14.53
C THR A 138 16.15 -4.36 14.50
N GLY A 139 15.45 -3.55 15.28
CA GLY A 139 15.84 -2.18 15.61
C GLY A 139 16.45 -2.13 17.01
N ASP A 140 17.73 -1.77 17.10
CA ASP A 140 18.39 -1.53 18.38
C ASP A 140 18.18 -0.07 18.80
N CYS A 141 17.25 0.15 19.73
CA CYS A 141 16.86 1.47 20.23
C CYS A 141 17.80 1.93 21.35
N LYS A 142 18.43 3.09 21.18
CA LYS A 142 19.34 3.64 22.21
C LYS A 142 18.62 4.41 23.31
N ASP A 143 17.39 4.85 23.06
CA ASP A 143 16.54 5.59 23.98
C ASP A 143 15.12 5.01 23.94
N ALA A 144 14.39 5.02 25.06
CA ALA A 144 13.00 4.61 25.14
C ALA A 144 12.06 5.50 24.29
N THR A 145 12.47 6.73 23.97
CA THR A 145 11.73 7.67 23.11
C THR A 145 11.97 7.45 21.62
N SER A 146 12.88 6.54 21.25
CA SER A 146 13.16 6.22 19.85
C SER A 146 11.90 5.75 19.12
N ALA A 147 11.70 6.27 17.90
CA ALA A 147 10.55 5.99 17.06
C ALA A 147 11.01 5.51 15.68
N LEU A 148 10.41 4.42 15.22
CA LEU A 148 10.65 3.87 13.88
C LEU A 148 9.44 4.16 13.00
N GLY A 149 9.69 4.67 11.79
CA GLY A 149 8.68 4.83 10.76
C GLY A 149 8.82 3.75 9.69
N TRP A 150 7.68 3.32 9.14
CA TRP A 150 7.63 2.41 8.00
C TRP A 150 7.59 3.22 6.71
N ARG A 151 8.34 2.77 5.70
CA ARG A 151 8.49 3.42 4.41
C ARG A 151 7.67 2.69 3.34
N HIS A 152 6.93 3.43 2.52
CA HIS A 152 6.16 2.86 1.41
C HIS A 152 7.06 2.42 0.23
N GLY A 153 8.19 3.10 0.03
CA GLY A 153 9.14 2.82 -1.06
C GLY A 153 8.87 3.58 -2.37
N THR A 154 7.71 4.23 -2.54
CA THR A 154 7.38 5.05 -3.72
C THR A 154 6.86 6.42 -3.33
N TRP A 155 5.85 6.48 -2.47
CA TRP A 155 5.28 7.74 -1.99
C TRP A 155 5.77 8.10 -0.60
N THR A 156 5.45 9.32 -0.15
CA THR A 156 5.81 9.85 1.18
C THR A 156 5.07 9.14 2.33
N GLY A 157 4.08 8.31 2.02
CA GLY A 157 3.32 7.43 2.90
C GLY A 157 2.36 6.56 2.08
N TRP A 158 1.52 5.76 2.75
CA TRP A 158 0.46 4.99 2.10
C TRP A 158 -0.69 5.90 1.69
N PRO A 159 -1.17 5.81 0.44
CA PRO A 159 -2.25 6.67 -0.02
C PRO A 159 -3.54 6.44 0.74
N VAL A 160 -4.23 7.52 1.07
CA VAL A 160 -5.53 7.53 1.74
C VAL A 160 -6.43 8.61 1.12
N ALA A 161 -7.73 8.52 1.38
CA ALA A 161 -8.70 9.56 1.11
C ALA A 161 -9.25 10.11 2.43
N PRO A 162 -9.64 11.39 2.50
CA PRO A 162 -10.30 11.95 3.69
C PRO A 162 -11.52 11.12 4.10
N GLY A 163 -11.67 10.87 5.40
CA GLY A 163 -12.74 10.04 5.95
C GLY A 163 -12.45 8.54 5.99
N MET A 164 -11.36 8.06 5.37
CA MET A 164 -10.96 6.66 5.49
C MET A 164 -10.49 6.33 6.91
N ASN A 165 -10.95 5.20 7.44
CA ASN A 165 -10.42 4.64 8.67
C ASN A 165 -9.20 3.78 8.35
N VAL A 166 -8.07 4.08 8.98
CA VAL A 166 -6.82 3.34 8.87
C VAL A 166 -6.47 2.77 10.24
N SER A 167 -6.03 1.53 10.28
CA SER A 167 -5.51 0.92 11.49
C SER A 167 -4.07 0.46 11.30
N TRP A 168 -3.28 0.62 12.35
CA TRP A 168 -1.88 0.28 12.37
C TRP A 168 -1.55 -0.56 13.59
N MET A 169 -0.86 -1.66 13.36
CA MET A 169 -0.32 -2.55 14.38
C MET A 169 1.20 -2.60 14.24
N VAL A 170 1.91 -2.23 15.31
CA VAL A 170 3.36 -2.45 15.45
C VAL A 170 3.63 -3.96 15.64
N PRO A 171 4.88 -4.44 15.48
CA PRO A 171 5.21 -5.85 15.67
C PRO A 171 4.66 -6.42 16.99
N PRO A 172 4.07 -7.63 16.97
CA PRO A 172 3.38 -8.21 18.13
C PRO A 172 4.31 -8.57 19.29
N GLU A 173 5.62 -8.66 19.05
CA GLU A 173 6.64 -8.92 20.07
C GLU A 173 6.99 -7.67 20.91
N TRP A 174 6.49 -6.49 20.53
CA TRP A 174 6.69 -5.28 21.32
C TRP A 174 5.82 -5.33 22.57
N ASP A 175 6.36 -4.82 23.69
CA ASP A 175 5.64 -4.78 24.95
C ASP A 175 4.43 -3.82 24.84
N PRO A 176 3.17 -4.30 24.95
CA PRO A 176 1.99 -3.45 24.87
C PRO A 176 1.87 -2.45 26.03
N ALA A 177 2.56 -2.66 27.15
CA ALA A 177 2.56 -1.71 28.27
C ALA A 177 3.46 -0.49 28.03
N LEU A 178 4.47 -0.63 27.16
CA LEU A 178 5.48 0.41 26.91
C LEU A 178 5.34 1.02 25.51
N SER A 179 4.86 0.24 24.55
CA SER A 179 4.82 0.65 23.16
C SER A 179 3.79 1.73 22.87
N THR A 180 4.00 2.44 21.76
CA THR A 180 3.03 3.40 21.21
C THR A 180 2.94 3.19 19.71
N ALA A 181 1.73 2.98 19.22
CA ALA A 181 1.42 2.95 17.80
C ALA A 181 0.94 4.34 17.34
N GLN A 182 1.40 4.76 16.16
CA GLN A 182 1.18 6.11 15.66
C GLN A 182 0.90 6.10 14.14
N LEU A 183 -0.01 6.97 13.70
CA LEU A 183 -0.34 7.25 12.31
C LEU A 183 -0.13 8.75 12.06
N ASP A 184 0.83 9.09 11.20
CA ASP A 184 1.07 10.48 10.79
C ASP A 184 0.41 10.77 9.46
N TRP A 185 -0.58 11.68 9.48
CA TRP A 185 -1.32 12.11 8.30
C TRP A 185 -0.55 13.19 7.56
N LYS A 186 -0.52 13.08 6.23
CA LYS A 186 0.20 14.00 5.36
C LYS A 186 -0.66 14.46 4.20
N ALA A 187 -0.46 15.71 3.79
CA ALA A 187 -1.05 16.27 2.58
C ALA A 187 -0.36 15.72 1.33
N LEU A 188 -0.87 16.10 0.15
CA LEU A 188 -0.38 15.60 -1.15
C LEU A 188 1.09 15.96 -1.42
N ASP A 189 1.57 17.10 -0.92
CA ASP A 189 2.97 17.51 -1.01
C ASP A 189 3.89 16.79 0.00
N GLY A 190 3.33 15.92 0.84
CA GLY A 190 4.04 15.21 1.91
C GLY A 190 4.19 16.01 3.21
N SER A 191 3.65 17.23 3.28
CA SER A 191 3.64 18.01 4.52
C SER A 191 2.81 17.33 5.59
N TYR A 192 3.25 17.47 6.84
CA TYR A 192 2.56 16.92 8.01
C TYR A 192 1.26 17.69 8.28
N LEU A 193 0.18 16.96 8.59
CA LEU A 193 -1.11 17.52 8.96
C LEU A 193 -1.42 17.31 10.44
N SER A 194 -1.43 16.05 10.87
CA SER A 194 -1.77 15.67 12.24
C SER A 194 -1.34 14.23 12.52
N THR A 195 -1.50 13.81 13.77
CA THR A 195 -1.17 12.46 14.23
C THR A 195 -2.35 11.85 14.98
N ALA A 196 -2.63 10.58 14.70
CA ALA A 196 -3.38 9.72 15.62
C ALA A 196 -2.39 8.79 16.34
N MET A 197 -2.44 8.72 17.67
CA MET A 197 -1.56 7.85 18.45
C MET A 197 -2.31 7.19 19.60
N ALA A 198 -1.87 6.00 19.98
CA ALA A 198 -2.38 5.28 21.13
C ALA A 198 -1.24 4.57 21.86
N SER A 199 -1.31 4.55 23.19
CA SER A 199 -0.51 3.63 24.00
C SER A 199 -0.89 2.19 23.66
N GLY A 200 0.11 1.32 23.59
CA GLY A 200 -0.03 -0.05 23.14
C GLY A 200 0.36 -0.28 21.68
N THR A 201 0.06 -1.48 21.20
CA THR A 201 0.56 -1.98 19.91
C THR A 201 -0.33 -1.65 18.72
N VAL A 202 -1.53 -1.10 18.94
CA VAL A 202 -2.51 -0.83 17.88
C VAL A 202 -3.08 0.58 18.02
N VAL A 203 -3.18 1.27 16.90
CA VAL A 203 -3.91 2.54 16.78
C VAL A 203 -4.81 2.50 15.56
N SER A 204 -5.98 3.11 15.66
CA SER A 204 -6.84 3.40 14.52
C SER A 204 -7.13 4.90 14.47
N GLY A 205 -7.25 5.44 13.26
CA GLY A 205 -7.58 6.84 13.05
C GLY A 205 -8.30 7.07 11.74
N THR A 206 -9.10 8.12 11.70
CA THR A 206 -9.78 8.57 10.47
C THR A 206 -8.91 9.62 9.79
N ALA A 207 -8.67 9.45 8.49
CA ALA A 207 -7.92 10.40 7.68
C ALA A 207 -8.61 11.78 7.71
N PRO A 208 -7.92 12.84 8.18
CA PRO A 208 -8.51 14.17 8.28
C PRO A 208 -8.76 14.78 6.90
N ALA A 209 -9.40 15.95 6.89
CA ALA A 209 -9.50 16.75 5.68
C ALA A 209 -8.10 16.97 5.06
N GLU A 210 -8.03 16.95 3.74
CA GLU A 210 -6.80 17.16 2.95
C GLU A 210 -5.72 16.06 3.05
N ALA A 211 -5.91 15.04 3.90
CA ALA A 211 -5.01 13.89 3.95
C ALA A 211 -4.99 13.16 2.61
N ALA A 212 -3.78 12.95 2.10
CA ALA A 212 -3.51 12.16 0.89
C ALA A 212 -2.64 10.95 1.20
N PHE A 213 -1.86 11.00 2.29
CA PHE A 213 -0.99 9.91 2.73
C PHE A 213 -1.05 9.70 4.24
N VAL A 214 -0.66 8.50 4.67
CA VAL A 214 -0.43 8.16 6.06
C VAL A 214 0.91 7.46 6.23
N THR A 215 1.65 7.79 7.28
CA THR A 215 2.90 7.11 7.65
C THR A 215 2.71 6.39 8.98
N PRO A 216 2.76 5.06 9.01
CA PRO A 216 2.78 4.30 10.25
C PRO A 216 4.12 4.47 10.96
N VAL A 217 4.03 4.71 12.26
CA VAL A 217 5.15 4.90 13.17
C VAL A 217 4.91 4.05 14.42
N GLY A 218 5.99 3.57 15.02
CA GLY A 218 5.95 2.79 16.25
C GLY A 218 7.08 3.22 17.18
N ARG A 219 6.77 3.35 18.47
CA ARG A 219 7.75 3.49 19.54
C ARG A 219 7.74 2.21 20.38
N PRO A 220 8.86 1.48 20.52
CA PRO A 220 8.93 0.33 21.41
C PRO A 220 8.79 0.69 22.89
N GLY A 221 9.18 1.92 23.28
CA GLY A 221 9.10 2.40 24.67
C GLY A 221 10.20 1.88 25.60
N ALA A 222 11.20 1.17 25.05
CA ALA A 222 12.33 0.62 25.79
C ALA A 222 13.62 0.66 24.96
N THR A 223 14.76 0.63 25.65
CA THR A 223 16.07 0.48 25.01
C THR A 223 16.37 -0.98 24.67
N GLY A 224 17.18 -1.20 23.64
CA GLY A 224 17.63 -2.52 23.21
C GLY A 224 17.01 -2.97 21.89
N ALA A 225 17.27 -4.23 21.53
CA ALA A 225 16.81 -4.80 20.27
C ALA A 225 15.32 -5.12 20.31
N THR A 226 14.60 -4.71 19.27
CA THR A 226 13.18 -5.03 19.07
C THR A 226 12.96 -5.65 17.69
N ALA A 227 12.12 -6.68 17.59
CA ALA A 227 11.81 -7.34 16.33
C ALA A 227 10.92 -6.47 15.44
N LEU A 228 11.09 -6.57 14.12
CA LEU A 228 10.29 -5.80 13.15
C LEU A 228 9.27 -6.64 12.37
N ALA A 229 9.24 -7.95 12.58
CA ALA A 229 8.32 -8.85 11.91
C ALA A 229 6.89 -8.78 12.47
N GLY A 230 5.89 -8.91 11.60
CA GLY A 230 4.50 -9.08 12.00
C GLY A 230 3.67 -7.80 12.10
N ALA A 231 4.22 -6.65 11.72
CA ALA A 231 3.48 -5.39 11.66
C ALA A 231 2.41 -5.41 10.56
N CYS A 232 1.34 -4.64 10.74
CA CYS A 232 0.18 -4.69 9.85
C CYS A 232 -0.50 -3.31 9.70
N LEU A 233 -0.64 -2.84 8.45
CA LEU A 233 -1.37 -1.62 8.10
C LEU A 233 -2.61 -1.98 7.30
N THR A 234 -3.79 -1.55 7.76
CA THR A 234 -5.08 -1.91 7.15
C THR A 234 -5.95 -0.67 6.93
N ILE A 235 -6.91 -0.77 6.01
CA ILE A 235 -7.95 0.25 5.78
C ILE A 235 -9.31 -0.39 6.05
N GLY A 236 -10.09 0.25 6.92
CA GLY A 236 -11.46 -0.16 7.27
C GLY A 236 -11.56 -1.41 8.14
N GLU A 237 -10.43 -2.01 8.57
CA GLU A 237 -10.42 -3.26 9.31
C GLU A 237 -9.48 -3.25 10.51
N THR A 238 -9.71 -4.21 11.41
CA THR A 238 -8.80 -4.52 12.51
C THR A 238 -7.53 -5.18 11.96
N PRO A 239 -6.34 -4.66 12.30
CA PRO A 239 -5.08 -5.26 11.88
C PRO A 239 -4.85 -6.59 12.60
N PHE A 240 -4.17 -7.53 11.94
CA PHE A 240 -3.83 -8.84 12.48
C PHE A 240 -2.33 -9.09 12.38
N ALA A 241 -1.75 -9.65 13.45
CA ALA A 241 -0.33 -9.93 13.55
C ALA A 241 0.12 -10.94 12.48
N TYR A 242 1.29 -10.71 11.87
CA TYR A 242 1.84 -11.57 10.82
C TYR A 242 0.93 -11.76 9.58
N ALA A 243 -0.03 -10.86 9.37
CA ALA A 243 -0.77 -10.82 8.12
C ALA A 243 0.20 -10.61 6.94
N LEU A 244 0.08 -11.47 5.92
CA LEU A 244 0.89 -11.38 4.70
C LEU A 244 0.75 -9.99 4.09
N GLY A 245 1.87 -9.33 3.82
CA GLY A 245 1.89 -8.07 3.09
C GLY A 245 1.38 -8.25 1.67
N ASP A 246 0.29 -7.58 1.32
CA ASP A 246 -0.20 -7.47 -0.05
C ASP A 246 0.44 -6.28 -0.77
N GLY A 247 0.98 -5.31 -0.04
CA GLY A 247 1.54 -4.08 -0.60
C GLY A 247 0.49 -3.14 -1.22
N CYS A 248 0.88 -1.89 -1.42
CA CYS A 248 0.13 -0.91 -2.21
C CYS A 248 1.02 -0.38 -3.35
N PRO A 249 1.39 -1.22 -4.34
CA PRO A 249 2.32 -0.80 -5.36
C PRO A 249 1.73 0.29 -6.26
N PRO A 250 2.57 1.18 -6.83
CA PRO A 250 2.15 2.05 -7.92
C PRO A 250 1.71 1.22 -9.12
N MET A 251 0.52 1.49 -9.67
CA MET A 251 -0.02 0.78 -10.84
C MET A 251 -0.07 1.70 -12.07
N ALA A 252 0.15 1.17 -13.26
CA ALA A 252 -0.08 1.87 -14.52
C ALA A 252 -1.27 1.23 -15.24
N VAL A 253 -2.17 2.06 -15.77
CA VAL A 253 -3.25 1.58 -16.64
C VAL A 253 -2.66 1.26 -18.01
N THR A 254 -2.84 0.02 -18.46
CA THR A 254 -2.35 -0.48 -19.75
C THR A 254 -3.46 -0.85 -20.73
N GLY A 255 -4.69 -0.97 -20.26
CA GLY A 255 -5.85 -1.33 -21.08
C GLY A 255 -7.13 -0.69 -20.55
N LEU A 256 -8.03 -0.34 -21.48
CA LEU A 256 -9.36 0.17 -21.20
C LEU A 256 -10.34 -0.43 -22.21
N THR A 257 -11.40 -1.04 -21.72
CA THR A 257 -12.61 -1.32 -22.48
C THR A 257 -13.74 -0.46 -21.95
N ASP A 258 -14.50 0.13 -22.86
CA ASP A 258 -15.53 1.08 -22.52
C ASP A 258 -16.71 0.95 -23.49
N THR A 259 -17.79 0.32 -23.03
CA THR A 259 -18.98 0.04 -23.85
C THR A 259 -20.25 0.51 -23.13
N PRO A 260 -21.29 0.95 -23.85
CA PRO A 260 -22.56 1.29 -23.23
C PRO A 260 -23.19 0.05 -22.59
N ALA A 261 -23.77 0.20 -21.40
CA ALA A 261 -24.59 -0.85 -20.82
C ALA A 261 -25.96 -0.92 -21.53
N PRO A 262 -26.70 -2.04 -21.44
CA PRO A 262 -28.01 -2.16 -22.08
C PRO A 262 -29.05 -1.13 -21.59
N ARG A 263 -28.88 -0.56 -20.38
CA ARG A 263 -29.64 0.61 -19.91
C ARG A 263 -28.69 1.79 -19.80
N LEU A 264 -29.02 2.87 -20.50
CA LEU A 264 -28.38 4.17 -20.33
C LEU A 264 -28.88 4.81 -19.02
N PRO A 265 -28.07 5.64 -18.33
CA PRO A 265 -26.76 6.16 -18.73
C PRO A 265 -25.56 5.30 -18.29
N TYR A 266 -25.80 4.07 -17.80
CA TYR A 266 -24.77 3.22 -17.24
C TYR A 266 -23.77 2.70 -18.29
N ARG A 267 -22.57 2.31 -17.83
CA ARG A 267 -21.47 1.88 -18.70
C ARG A 267 -20.83 0.59 -18.20
N ASN A 268 -20.35 -0.23 -19.14
CA ASN A 268 -19.53 -1.39 -18.84
C ASN A 268 -18.07 -1.01 -19.08
N ILE A 269 -17.26 -1.05 -18.02
CA ILE A 269 -15.86 -0.63 -18.04
C ILE A 269 -14.97 -1.81 -17.67
N GLY A 270 -13.94 -2.07 -18.46
CA GLY A 270 -12.83 -2.93 -18.09
C GLY A 270 -11.54 -2.13 -18.02
N ILE A 271 -10.70 -2.38 -17.02
CA ILE A 271 -9.40 -1.73 -16.85
C ILE A 271 -8.33 -2.78 -16.55
N ASP A 272 -7.22 -2.69 -17.28
CA ASP A 272 -6.03 -3.49 -17.06
C ASP A 272 -4.95 -2.63 -16.41
N LEU A 273 -4.38 -3.12 -15.31
CA LEU A 273 -3.38 -2.44 -14.50
C LEU A 273 -2.14 -3.33 -14.37
N VAL A 274 -0.97 -2.70 -14.42
CA VAL A 274 0.33 -3.36 -14.22
C VAL A 274 1.14 -2.58 -13.20
N GLU A 275 1.71 -3.27 -12.21
CA GLU A 275 2.61 -2.68 -11.23
C GLU A 275 3.82 -2.02 -11.92
N VAL A 276 4.16 -0.81 -11.50
CA VAL A 276 5.30 -0.05 -11.99
C VAL A 276 6.51 -0.36 -11.12
N ARG A 277 7.58 -0.87 -11.74
CA ARG A 277 8.88 -1.05 -11.08
C ARG A 277 9.97 -0.29 -11.82
N GLY A 278 10.81 0.43 -11.07
CA GLY A 278 12.06 1.00 -11.57
C GLY A 278 11.95 2.23 -12.48
N ALA A 279 10.74 2.66 -12.87
CA ALA A 279 10.56 4.00 -13.40
C ALA A 279 10.41 4.96 -12.23
N ALA A 280 11.48 5.66 -11.87
CA ALA A 280 11.38 6.83 -11.00
C ALA A 280 10.35 7.79 -11.63
N ASN A 281 9.29 8.12 -10.88
CA ASN A 281 8.46 9.28 -11.20
C ASN A 281 9.24 10.55 -10.83
#